data_AF-A0A4Q3VD19-F1
#
_entry.id   AF-A0A4Q3VD19-F1
#
_cell.length_a   1.000
_cell.length_b   1.000
_cell.length_c   1.000
_cell.angle_alpha   90.00
_cell.angle_beta   90.00
_cell.angle_gamma   90.00
#
_symmetry.space_group_name_H-M   'P 1'
#
loop_
_entity.id
_entity.type
_entity.pdbx_description
1 polymer ?
#
loop_
_entity_poly.entity_id
_entity_poly.type
_entity_poly.pdbx_seq_one_letter_code
_entity_poly.pdbx_strand_id
1 'polypeptide(L)'
;MDSKNILTADLLDLVFDNRNKDYGAYELRKFYNKRIAKALLVTGTLVGIAFTSIALTTNHRPEELRFVEKVIPQIINPLKEEKPVEQTGSHSGWATWQVVA
;
A
#
# COMPACT_ATOMS: atom_id res chain seq x y z
N MET A 1 59.30 -2.53 -6.06
CA MET A 1 59.01 -1.57 -4.97
C MET A 1 60.28 -0.80 -4.66
N ASP A 2 60.24 0.54 -4.58
CA ASP A 2 61.39 1.34 -4.12
C ASP A 2 61.53 1.28 -2.59
N SER A 3 62.76 1.22 -2.07
CA SER A 3 63.05 1.01 -0.63
C SER A 3 62.38 2.03 0.29
N LYS A 4 62.15 3.26 -0.18
CA LYS A 4 61.48 4.32 0.59
C LYS A 4 59.98 4.06 0.78
N ASN A 5 59.34 3.41 -0.19
CA ASN A 5 57.90 3.14 -0.18
C ASN A 5 57.53 1.98 0.76
N ILE A 6 58.50 1.17 1.19
CA ILE A 6 58.26 0.05 2.12
C ILE A 6 57.88 0.53 3.53
N LEU A 7 58.35 1.72 3.93
CA LEU A 7 58.11 2.28 5.26
C LEU A 7 56.71 2.89 5.39
N THR A 8 56.10 3.29 4.27
CA THR A 8 54.76 3.90 4.22
C THR A 8 53.70 2.97 3.64
N ALA A 9 54.09 1.80 3.12
CA ALA A 9 53.15 0.85 2.54
C ALA A 9 52.31 0.17 3.63
N ASP A 10 51.02 -0.03 3.32
CA ASP A 10 50.14 -0.84 4.15
C ASP A 10 50.66 -2.28 4.25
N LEU A 11 50.51 -2.90 5.43
CA LEU A 11 50.93 -4.29 5.67
C LEU A 11 50.33 -5.25 4.64
N LEU A 12 49.08 -5.03 4.23
CA LEU A 12 48.42 -5.84 3.22
C LEU A 12 49.05 -5.67 1.83
N ASP A 13 49.56 -4.48 1.49
CA ASP A 13 50.23 -4.24 0.21
C ASP A 13 51.60 -4.89 0.18
N LEU A 14 52.29 -4.93 1.33
CA LEU A 14 53.59 -5.58 1.50
C LEU A 14 53.51 -7.11 1.49
N VAL A 15 52.55 -7.69 2.22
CA VAL A 15 52.37 -9.17 2.28
C VAL A 15 51.97 -9.75 0.93
N PHE A 16 51.25 -8.98 0.12
CA PHE A 16 50.85 -9.37 -1.22
C PHE A 16 51.74 -8.76 -2.30
N ASP A 17 52.89 -8.18 -1.93
CA ASP A 17 53.86 -7.73 -2.90
C ASP A 17 54.44 -8.96 -3.62
N ASN A 18 54.51 -8.89 -4.96
CA ASN A 18 54.91 -10.00 -5.83
C ASN A 18 54.05 -11.28 -5.75
N ARG A 19 52.80 -11.20 -5.29
CA ARG A 19 51.83 -12.32 -5.22
C ARG A 19 50.56 -11.97 -6.01
N ASN A 20 49.76 -12.99 -6.35
CA ASN A 20 48.46 -12.77 -6.97
C ASN A 20 47.49 -12.11 -5.99
N LYS A 21 47.10 -10.87 -6.25
CA LYS A 21 46.13 -10.09 -5.44
C LYS A 21 44.67 -10.45 -5.76
N ASP A 22 44.45 -11.09 -6.90
CA ASP A 22 43.10 -11.35 -7.44
C ASP A 22 42.42 -12.58 -6.83
N TYR A 23 43.12 -13.36 -5.98
CA TYR A 23 42.56 -14.55 -5.32
C TYR A 23 41.60 -14.20 -4.17
N GLY A 24 41.05 -12.98 -4.16
CA GLY A 24 39.97 -12.51 -3.28
C GLY A 24 40.38 -12.09 -1.87
N ALA A 25 41.40 -12.71 -1.26
CA ALA A 25 41.80 -12.42 0.12
C ALA A 25 42.31 -10.97 0.32
N TYR A 26 43.00 -10.42 -0.67
CA TYR A 26 43.47 -9.03 -0.67
C TYR A 26 42.30 -8.05 -0.77
N GLU A 27 41.42 -8.26 -1.75
CA GLU A 27 40.26 -7.39 -1.96
C GLU A 27 39.29 -7.38 -0.78
N LEU A 28 39.03 -8.55 -0.18
CA LEU A 28 38.15 -8.65 0.99
C LEU A 28 38.63 -7.75 2.12
N ARG A 29 39.92 -7.83 2.48
CA ARG A 29 40.49 -7.04 3.58
C ARG A 29 40.61 -5.55 3.24
N LYS A 30 41.05 -5.22 2.02
CA LYS A 30 41.25 -3.82 1.62
C LYS A 30 39.93 -3.06 1.49
N PHE A 31 38.87 -3.71 1.05
CA PHE A 31 37.59 -3.07 0.77
C PHE A 31 36.48 -3.38 1.78
N TYR A 32 36.73 -4.18 2.81
CA TYR A 32 35.74 -4.53 3.84
C TYR A 32 35.08 -3.28 4.46
N ASN A 33 35.88 -2.37 5.01
CA ASN A 33 35.37 -1.17 5.67
C ASN A 33 34.52 -0.31 4.72
N LYS A 34 34.93 -0.19 3.45
CA LYS A 34 34.19 0.55 2.42
C LYS A 34 32.84 -0.11 2.12
N ARG A 35 32.79 -1.44 2.05
CA ARG A 35 31.55 -2.20 1.83
C ARG A 35 30.58 -2.04 3.01
N ILE A 36 31.09 -2.14 4.25
CA ILE A 36 30.30 -1.94 5.47
C ILE A 36 29.76 -0.51 5.55
N ALA A 37 30.59 0.50 5.30
CA ALA A 37 30.16 1.90 5.30
C ALA A 37 29.04 2.15 4.27
N LYS A 38 29.17 1.59 3.05
CA LYS A 38 28.12 1.66 2.03
C LYS A 38 26.84 0.97 2.50
N ALA A 39 26.93 -0.23 3.07
CA ALA A 39 25.76 -0.96 3.58
C ALA A 39 25.03 -0.20 4.69
N LEU A 40 25.78 0.41 5.62
CA LEU A 40 25.23 1.25 6.68
C LEU A 40 24.54 2.50 6.13
N LEU A 41 25.14 3.18 5.15
CA LEU A 41 24.51 4.34 4.51
C LEU A 41 23.22 3.97 3.79
N VAL A 42 23.20 2.88 3.04
CA VAL A 42 21.99 2.42 2.33
C VAL A 42 20.90 2.04 3.33
N THR A 43 21.23 1.28 4.36
CA THR A 43 20.24 0.86 5.36
C THR A 43 19.74 2.06 6.18
N GLY A 44 20.66 2.93 6.60
CA GLY A 44 20.33 4.13 7.37
C GLY A 44 19.47 5.12 6.58
N THR A 45 19.72 5.29 5.28
CA THR A 45 18.89 6.13 4.42
C THR A 45 17.51 5.53 4.19
N LEU A 46 17.41 4.22 3.95
CA LEU A 46 16.13 3.53 3.78
C LEU A 46 15.24 3.67 5.03
N VAL A 47 15.83 3.40 6.20
CA VAL A 47 15.16 3.55 7.49
C VAL A 47 14.81 5.01 7.76
N GLY A 48 15.74 5.92 7.48
CA GLY A 48 15.52 7.36 7.61
C GLY A 48 14.33 7.86 6.78
N ILE A 49 14.23 7.45 5.51
CA ILE A 49 13.10 7.80 4.64
C ILE A 49 11.79 7.29 5.21
N ALA A 50 11.74 6.05 5.70
CA ALA A 50 10.54 5.49 6.32
C ALA A 50 10.09 6.33 7.52
N PHE A 51 11.00 6.66 8.44
CA PHE A 51 10.68 7.48 9.60
C PHE A 51 10.29 8.92 9.24
N THR A 52 11.02 9.55 8.31
CA THR A 52 10.68 10.90 7.84
C THR A 52 9.31 10.93 7.16
N SER A 53 8.94 9.92 6.37
CA SER A 53 7.63 9.85 5.72
C SER A 53 6.47 9.79 6.72
N ILE A 54 6.62 9.01 7.80
CA ILE A 54 5.65 8.91 8.89
C ILE A 54 5.56 10.25 9.62
N ALA A 55 6.70 10.82 10.01
CA ALA A 55 6.75 12.11 10.71
C ALA A 55 6.09 13.23 9.91
N LEU A 56 6.33 13.31 8.59
CA LEU A 56 5.70 14.30 7.71
C LEU A 56 4.19 14.09 7.60
N THR A 57 3.70 12.85 7.43
CA THR A 57 2.26 12.55 7.35
C THR A 57 1.53 12.89 8.65
N THR A 58 2.12 12.61 9.82
CA THR A 58 1.45 12.88 11.11
C THR A 58 1.18 14.36 11.38
N ASN A 59 1.88 15.28 10.70
CA ASN A 59 1.66 16.71 10.86
C ASN A 59 0.51 17.26 9.99
N HIS A 60 -0.03 16.46 9.07
CA HIS A 60 -1.20 16.82 8.29
C HIS A 60 -2.46 16.33 9.03
N ARG A 61 -3.10 17.22 9.80
CA ARG A 61 -4.45 16.98 10.34
C ARG A 61 -5.36 16.80 9.13
N PRO A 62 -5.93 15.60 8.86
CA PRO A 62 -6.96 15.52 7.84
C PRO A 62 -8.13 16.37 8.33
N GLU A 63 -8.41 17.46 7.62
CA GLU A 63 -9.66 18.18 7.78
C GLU A 63 -10.76 17.18 7.51
N GLU A 64 -11.53 16.82 8.55
CA GLU A 64 -12.62 15.89 8.40
C GLU A 64 -13.58 16.44 7.35
N LEU A 65 -13.68 15.74 6.23
CA LEU A 65 -14.73 15.95 5.24
C LEU A 65 -16.06 15.68 5.95
N ARG A 66 -16.62 16.72 6.55
CA ARG A 66 -18.00 16.73 7.04
C ARG A 66 -18.87 16.40 5.84
N PHE A 67 -19.25 15.13 5.72
CA PHE A 67 -20.35 14.71 4.87
C PHE A 67 -21.58 15.48 5.36
N VAL A 68 -21.86 16.59 4.71
CA VAL A 68 -23.20 17.17 4.76
C VAL A 68 -24.06 16.19 3.99
N GLU A 69 -24.68 15.28 4.72
CA GLU A 69 -25.78 14.48 4.21
C GLU A 69 -26.84 15.46 3.72
N LYS A 70 -26.84 15.67 2.40
CA LYS A 70 -27.80 16.54 1.75
C LYS A 70 -29.13 15.81 1.82
N VAL A 71 -29.89 16.09 2.87
CA VAL A 71 -31.28 15.63 3.01
C VAL A 71 -32.05 16.16 1.81
N ILE A 72 -32.29 15.30 0.83
CA ILE A 72 -33.21 15.59 -0.27
C ILE A 72 -34.61 15.54 0.35
N PRO A 73 -35.36 16.64 0.42
CA PRO A 73 -36.75 16.54 0.85
C PRO A 73 -37.46 15.64 -0.18
N GLN A 74 -37.94 14.48 0.26
CA GLN A 74 -38.80 13.66 -0.57
C GLN A 74 -40.11 14.44 -0.74
N ILE A 75 -40.26 15.08 -1.89
CA ILE A 75 -41.54 15.65 -2.33
C ILE A 75 -42.44 14.43 -2.57
N ILE A 76 -43.34 14.18 -1.62
CA ILE A 76 -44.40 13.19 -1.81
C ILE A 76 -45.30 13.76 -2.90
N ASN A 77 -45.10 13.31 -4.14
CA ASN A 77 -46.12 13.49 -5.16
C ASN A 77 -47.38 12.79 -4.66
N PRO A 78 -48.53 13.48 -4.57
CA PRO A 78 -49.76 12.82 -4.17
C PRO A 78 -50.02 11.65 -5.12
N LEU A 79 -50.18 10.46 -4.53
CA LEU A 79 -50.47 9.21 -5.20
C LEU A 79 -51.64 9.42 -6.16
N LYS A 80 -51.41 9.19 -7.46
CA LYS A 80 -52.50 9.14 -8.42
C LYS A 80 -53.27 7.85 -8.14
N GLU A 81 -54.49 7.97 -7.63
CA GLU A 81 -55.39 6.86 -7.41
C GLU A 81 -55.70 6.17 -8.74
N GLU A 82 -55.15 4.98 -8.95
CA GLU A 82 -55.56 4.08 -10.04
C GLU A 82 -56.78 3.28 -9.54
N LYS A 83 -57.93 3.47 -10.20
CA LYS A 83 -59.17 2.75 -9.87
C LYS A 83 -58.93 1.24 -10.00
N PRO A 84 -59.48 0.40 -9.10
CA PRO A 84 -59.22 -1.05 -9.14
C PRO A 84 -59.63 -1.64 -10.50
N VAL A 85 -58.70 -2.33 -11.15
CA VAL A 85 -58.99 -3.16 -12.32
C VAL A 85 -59.86 -4.32 -11.86
N GLU A 86 -61.10 -4.34 -12.34
CA GLU A 86 -62.10 -5.38 -12.11
C GLU A 86 -61.60 -6.70 -12.73
N GLN A 87 -61.01 -7.56 -11.90
CA GLN A 87 -60.64 -8.91 -12.31
C GLN A 87 -61.89 -9.79 -12.27
N THR A 88 -62.49 -9.97 -13.45
CA THR A 88 -63.46 -11.03 -13.73
C THR A 88 -62.72 -12.37 -13.72
N GLY A 89 -62.43 -12.85 -12.51
CA GLY A 89 -61.89 -14.18 -12.27
C GLY A 89 -63.02 -15.19 -12.14
N SER A 90 -63.34 -15.82 -13.25
CA SER A 90 -63.90 -17.17 -13.36
C SER A 90 -63.87 -17.96 -12.05
N HIS A 91 -65.00 -18.02 -11.33
CA HIS A 91 -65.29 -19.15 -10.45
C HIS A 91 -66.41 -19.98 -11.06
N SER A 92 -65.97 -21.00 -11.77
CA SER A 92 -66.74 -22.13 -12.24
C SER A 92 -67.57 -22.76 -11.12
N GLY A 93 -68.88 -22.74 -11.32
CA GLY A 93 -69.80 -23.86 -11.12
C GLY A 93 -69.94 -24.45 -9.73
N TRP A 94 -71.01 -24.07 -9.03
CA TRP A 94 -71.97 -25.03 -8.45
C TRP A 94 -73.38 -24.46 -8.64
N ALA A 95 -74.11 -25.02 -9.60
CA ALA A 95 -75.53 -24.84 -9.72
C ALA A 95 -76.23 -25.49 -8.52
N THR A 96 -77.06 -24.75 -7.79
CA THR A 96 -78.28 -25.30 -7.17
C THR A 96 -79.33 -24.21 -7.01
N TRP A 97 -80.47 -24.52 -7.59
CA TRP A 97 -81.74 -23.81 -7.62
C TRP A 97 -82.31 -23.54 -6.23
N GLN A 98 -82.79 -22.32 -5.99
CA GLN A 98 -84.01 -22.12 -5.20
C GLN A 98 -84.71 -20.82 -5.62
N VAL A 99 -85.56 -20.96 -6.62
CA VAL A 99 -86.67 -20.06 -6.91
C VAL A 99 -87.91 -20.65 -6.22
N VAL A 100 -88.83 -19.78 -5.82
CA VAL A 100 -90.27 -20.03 -5.56
C VAL A 100 -90.69 -20.30 -4.11
N ALA A 101 -91.60 -19.41 -3.67
CA ALA A 101 -92.56 -19.47 -2.56
C ALA A 101 -92.07 -19.07 -1.16
#